data_AF-A0A519ECF8-F1
#
_entry.id   AF-A0A519ECF8-F1
#
_cell.length_a   1.000
_cell.length_b   1.000
_cell.length_c   1.000
_cell.angle_alpha   90.00
_cell.angle_beta   90.00
_cell.angle_gamma   90.00
#
_symmetry.space_group_name_H-M   'P 1'
#
loop_
_entity.id
_entity.type
_entity.pdbx_description
1 polymer ?
#
loop_
_entity_poly.entity_id
_entity_poly.type
_entity_poly.pdbx_seq_one_letter_code
_entity_poly.pdbx_strand_id
1 'polypeptide(L)'
;MEAVVDEQSALGFESVFRCLRDSGIDVPSDLAGAITGVCQQRFMADWKRLNWQYNFSPLLGVLQSLSVQEMAHLAESLLGIESLKERVTSPSESVGGPIDVAAITKDEGLVWIRRKHYFDAAMNMRYVSRLRKSFD
;
A
#
# COMPACT_ATOMS: atom_id res chain seq x y z
N MET A 1 9.37 1.48 3.75
CA MET A 1 8.80 2.84 3.93
C MET A 1 9.06 3.36 5.33
N GLU A 2 8.73 2.60 6.39
CA GLU A 2 9.01 3.00 7.77
C GLU A 2 10.50 3.25 8.05
N ALA A 3 11.39 2.35 7.59
CA ALA A 3 12.83 2.55 7.70
C ALA A 3 13.34 3.81 6.97
N VAL A 4 12.70 4.19 5.86
CA VAL A 4 13.07 5.37 5.07
C VAL A 4 12.66 6.65 5.80
N VAL A 5 11.47 6.67 6.40
CA VAL A 5 11.00 7.85 7.16
C VAL A 5 11.82 8.03 8.43
N ASP A 6 12.13 6.95 9.14
CA ASP A 6 12.96 7.00 10.33
C ASP A 6 14.38 7.48 9.99
N GLU A 7 15.00 6.99 8.91
CA GLU A 7 16.32 7.45 8.43
C GLU A 7 16.31 8.92 7.98
N GLN A 8 15.33 9.33 7.18
CA GLN A 8 15.20 10.72 6.73
C GLN A 8 14.95 11.68 7.89
N SER A 9 14.22 11.24 8.93
CA SER A 9 14.03 12.04 10.14
C SER A 9 15.35 12.31 10.86
N ALA A 10 16.22 11.30 11.00
CA ALA A 10 17.54 11.44 11.61
C ALA A 10 18.38 12.50 10.89
N LEU A 11 18.46 12.39 9.56
CA LEU A 11 19.16 13.35 8.71
C LEU A 11 18.59 14.77 8.82
N GLY A 12 17.26 14.89 8.94
CA GLY A 12 16.57 16.16 9.16
C GLY A 12 17.01 16.83 10.46
N PHE A 13 17.04 16.10 11.57
CA PHE A 13 17.52 16.65 12.85
C PHE A 13 19.02 16.97 12.84
N GLU A 14 19.85 16.13 12.22
CA GLU A 14 21.28 16.40 12.05
C GLU A 14 21.54 17.65 11.18
N SER A 15 20.67 17.93 10.20
CA SER A 15 20.81 19.11 9.34
C SER A 15 20.67 20.42 10.13
N VAL A 16 19.84 20.45 11.19
CA VAL A 16 19.70 21.62 12.07
C VAL A 16 21.03 21.92 12.77
N PHE A 17 21.67 20.89 13.33
CA PHE A 17 22.98 21.05 13.98
C PHE A 17 24.09 21.40 12.99
N ARG A 18 23.99 20.93 11.74
CA ARG A 18 24.89 21.37 10.66
C ARG A 18 24.75 22.87 10.40
N CYS A 19 23.53 23.37 10.22
CA CYS A 19 23.27 24.80 10.01
C CYS A 19 23.75 25.68 11.18
N LEU A 20 23.64 25.19 12.42
CA LEU A 20 24.16 25.91 13.60
C LEU A 20 25.69 26.04 13.56
N ARG A 21 26.41 24.96 13.21
CA ARG A 21 27.86 24.97 13.04
C ARG A 21 28.30 25.89 11.90
N ASP A 22 27.60 25.85 10.77
CA ASP A 22 27.87 26.73 9.63
C ASP A 22 27.65 28.21 9.98
N SER A 23 26.78 28.50 10.95
CA SER A 23 26.53 29.84 11.49
C SER A 23 27.55 30.28 12.56
N GLY A 24 28.58 29.47 12.83
CA GLY A 24 29.64 29.76 13.79
C GLY A 24 29.31 29.42 15.25
N ILE A 25 28.21 28.69 15.50
CA ILE A 25 27.87 28.19 16.84
C ILE A 25 28.53 26.84 17.04
N ASP A 26 29.51 26.76 17.94
CA ASP A 26 30.15 25.50 18.29
C ASP A 26 29.22 24.65 19.16
N VAL A 27 28.76 23.54 18.60
CA VAL A 27 27.90 22.56 19.29
C VAL A 27 28.71 21.28 19.45
N PRO A 28 29.00 20.84 20.69
CA PRO A 28 29.69 19.59 20.94
C PRO A 28 28.97 18.42 20.25
N SER A 29 29.74 17.56 19.57
CA SER A 29 29.21 16.40 18.83
C SER A 29 28.35 15.48 19.70
N ASP A 30 28.76 15.32 20.95
CA ASP A 30 28.17 14.38 21.90
C ASP A 30 26.79 14.87 22.36
N LEU A 31 26.68 16.19 22.54
CA LEU A 31 25.42 16.86 22.86
C LEU A 31 24.46 16.84 21.66
N ALA A 32 24.97 17.10 20.45
CA ALA A 32 24.17 17.04 19.23
C ALA A 32 23.60 15.64 18.99
N GLY A 33 24.41 14.59 19.19
CA GLY A 33 23.97 13.20 19.09
C GLY A 33 22.91 12.85 20.14
N ALA A 34 23.13 13.24 21.40
CA ALA A 34 22.17 13.00 22.48
C ALA A 34 20.82 13.69 22.25
N ILE A 35 20.83 14.96 21.83
CA ILE A 35 19.60 15.72 21.55
C ILE A 35 18.90 15.13 20.32
N THR A 36 19.63 14.83 19.25
CA THR A 36 19.08 14.21 18.03
C THR A 36 18.39 12.90 18.38
N GLY A 37 19.04 12.00 19.11
CA GLY A 37 18.46 10.71 19.48
C GLY A 37 17.15 10.85 20.28
N VAL A 38 17.14 11.70 21.32
CA VAL A 38 15.95 11.88 22.17
C VAL A 38 14.82 12.59 21.41
N CYS A 39 15.13 13.69 20.72
CA CYS A 39 14.12 14.47 19.99
C CYS A 39 13.56 13.70 18.80
N GLN A 40 14.40 13.00 18.04
CA GLN A 40 13.98 12.18 16.92
C GLN A 40 13.06 11.06 17.38
N GLN A 41 13.44 10.31 18.42
CA GLN A 41 12.61 9.22 18.95
C GLN A 41 11.25 9.72 19.41
N ARG A 42 11.22 10.83 20.16
CA ARG A 42 9.96 11.42 20.64
C ARG A 42 9.10 11.89 19.47
N PHE A 43 9.68 12.59 18.51
CA PHE A 43 8.97 13.07 17.34
C PHE A 43 8.42 11.92 16.49
N MET A 44 9.20 10.87 16.23
CA MET A 44 8.76 9.70 15.49
C MET A 44 7.65 8.94 16.22
N ALA A 45 7.73 8.82 17.54
CA ALA A 45 6.66 8.21 18.33
C ALA A 45 5.34 9.01 18.22
N ASP A 46 5.41 10.33 18.35
CA ASP A 46 4.24 11.20 18.21
C ASP A 46 3.69 11.20 16.77
N TRP A 47 4.57 11.27 15.77
CA TRP A 47 4.19 11.24 14.36
C TRP A 47 3.50 9.91 14.02
N LYS A 48 4.07 8.76 14.41
CA LYS A 48 3.46 7.44 14.18
C LYS A 48 2.08 7.35 14.85
N ARG A 49 1.96 7.83 16.09
CA ARG A 49 0.69 7.87 16.83
C ARG A 49 -0.37 8.73 16.13
N LEU A 50 -0.02 9.95 15.72
CA LEU A 50 -0.93 10.87 15.05
C LEU A 50 -1.31 10.35 13.66
N ASN A 51 -0.33 9.88 12.88
CA ASN A 51 -0.56 9.29 11.56
C ASN A 51 -1.53 8.10 11.65
N TRP A 52 -1.37 7.25 12.66
CA TRP A 52 -2.31 6.16 12.91
C TRP A 52 -3.71 6.67 13.23
N GLN A 53 -3.84 7.63 14.13
CA GLN A 53 -5.13 8.16 14.58
C GLN A 53 -5.90 8.90 13.48
N TYR A 54 -5.21 9.73 12.70
CA TYR A 54 -5.86 10.62 11.73
C TYR A 54 -5.95 10.04 10.32
N ASN A 55 -5.03 9.16 9.92
CA ASN A 55 -5.01 8.62 8.56
C ASN A 55 -5.42 7.14 8.53
N PHE A 56 -4.78 6.29 9.33
CA PHE A 56 -4.99 4.84 9.25
C PHE A 56 -6.33 4.39 9.87
N SER A 57 -6.65 4.87 11.08
CA SER A 57 -7.86 4.45 11.80
C SER A 57 -9.16 4.79 11.04
N PRO A 58 -9.33 5.99 10.44
CA PRO A 58 -10.54 6.30 9.67
C PRO A 58 -10.65 5.45 8.40
N LEU A 59 -9.52 5.22 7.72
CA LEU A 59 -9.46 4.34 6.55
C LEU A 59 -9.89 2.92 6.90
N LEU A 60 -9.42 2.39 8.04
CA LEU A 60 -9.83 1.07 8.51
C LEU A 60 -11.34 1.02 8.83
N GLY A 61 -11.89 2.09 9.41
CA GLY A 61 -13.33 2.20 9.65
C GLY A 61 -14.15 2.13 8.37
N VAL A 62 -13.71 2.81 7.30
CA VAL A 62 -14.35 2.71 5.99
C VAL A 62 -14.24 1.29 5.44
N LEU A 63 -13.05 0.68 5.48
CA LEU A 63 -12.84 -0.69 4.99
C LEU A 63 -13.74 -1.72 5.69
N GLN A 64 -13.98 -1.56 6.99
CA GLN A 64 -14.86 -2.44 7.76
C GLN A 64 -16.34 -2.31 7.37
N SER A 65 -16.73 -1.18 6.78
CA SER A 65 -18.11 -0.95 6.33
C SER A 65 -18.39 -1.43 4.90
N LEU A 66 -17.34 -1.77 4.14
CA LEU A 66 -17.48 -2.19 2.74
C LEU A 66 -18.06 -3.60 2.64
N SER A 67 -18.95 -3.79 1.66
CA SER A 67 -19.36 -5.12 1.23
C SER A 67 -18.20 -5.88 0.56
N VAL A 68 -18.34 -7.20 0.44
CA VAL A 68 -17.35 -8.07 -0.23
C VAL A 68 -17.09 -7.62 -1.67
N GLN A 69 -18.12 -7.15 -2.38
CA GLN A 69 -17.97 -6.63 -3.75
C GLN A 69 -17.19 -5.31 -3.79
N GLU A 70 -17.50 -4.37 -2.91
CA GLU A 70 -16.80 -3.08 -2.86
C GLU A 70 -15.33 -3.25 -2.46
N MET A 71 -15.05 -4.15 -1.52
CA MET A 71 -13.68 -4.49 -1.12
C MET A 71 -12.88 -5.07 -2.30
N ALA A 72 -13.50 -5.92 -3.11
CA ALA A 72 -12.89 -6.47 -4.31
C ALA A 72 -12.59 -5.39 -5.36
N HIS A 73 -13.50 -4.44 -5.58
CA HIS A 73 -13.26 -3.30 -6.47
C HIS A 73 -12.15 -2.38 -5.98
N LEU A 74 -12.07 -2.15 -4.67
CA LEU A 74 -11.01 -1.37 -4.07
C LEU A 74 -9.65 -2.04 -4.27
N ALA A 75 -9.56 -3.35 -4.00
CA ALA A 75 -8.33 -4.12 -4.17
C ALA A 75 -7.82 -4.07 -5.62
N GLU A 76 -8.72 -4.24 -6.60
CA GLU A 76 -8.39 -4.10 -8.02
C GLU A 76 -7.91 -2.69 -8.37
N SER A 77 -8.57 -1.64 -7.84
CA SER A 77 -8.21 -0.25 -8.09
C SER A 77 -6.81 0.08 -7.55
N LEU A 78 -6.47 -0.41 -6.35
CA LEU A 78 -5.14 -0.23 -5.75
C LEU A 78 -4.04 -0.88 -6.60
N LEU A 79 -4.26 -2.11 -7.05
CA LEU A 79 -3.33 -2.81 -7.93
C LEU A 79 -3.24 -2.13 -9.32
N GLY A 80 -4.34 -1.57 -9.80
CA GLY A 80 -4.36 -0.75 -11.02
C GLY A 80 -3.51 0.51 -10.90
N ILE A 81 -3.57 1.19 -9.75
CA ILE A 81 -2.74 2.37 -9.46
C ILE A 81 -1.26 1.96 -9.37
N GLU A 82 -0.93 0.86 -8.70
CA GLU A 82 0.45 0.39 -8.61
C GLU A 82 1.00 -0.03 -9.98
N SER A 83 0.22 -0.75 -10.78
CA SER A 83 0.59 -1.11 -12.15
C SER A 83 0.82 0.12 -13.03
N LEU A 84 -0.02 1.15 -12.89
CA LEU A 84 0.17 2.42 -13.57
C LEU A 84 1.45 3.12 -13.11
N LYS A 85 1.69 3.16 -11.80
CA LYS A 85 2.90 3.77 -11.21
C LYS A 85 4.14 3.10 -11.76
N GLU A 86 4.24 1.76 -11.69
CA GLU A 86 5.36 1.00 -12.24
C GLU A 86 5.58 1.32 -13.72
N ARG A 87 4.51 1.36 -14.52
CA ARG A 87 4.61 1.70 -15.95
C ARG A 87 5.16 3.12 -16.22
N VAL A 88 4.93 4.06 -15.31
CA VAL A 88 5.33 5.48 -15.48
C VAL A 88 6.69 5.78 -14.85
N THR A 89 7.05 5.16 -13.72
CA THR A 89 8.26 5.53 -12.95
C THR A 89 9.47 4.65 -13.23
N SER A 90 9.32 3.35 -13.45
CA SER A 90 10.43 2.42 -13.71
C SER A 90 9.90 1.07 -14.23
N PRO A 91 10.35 0.56 -15.38
CA PRO A 91 9.77 -0.62 -16.02
C PRO A 91 10.30 -1.91 -15.37
N SER A 92 10.07 -2.09 -14.07
CA SER A 92 10.33 -3.39 -13.43
C SER A 92 9.26 -4.42 -13.81
N GLU A 93 8.14 -4.00 -14.41
CA GLU A 93 6.96 -4.82 -14.76
C GLU A 93 6.56 -5.80 -13.65
N SER A 94 6.75 -5.42 -12.38
CA SER A 94 6.53 -6.28 -11.22
C SER A 94 5.05 -6.61 -11.02
N VAL A 95 4.18 -5.68 -11.43
CA VAL A 95 2.72 -5.84 -11.42
C VAL A 95 2.16 -5.36 -12.77
N GLY A 96 1.64 -6.29 -13.57
CA GLY A 96 1.13 -5.99 -14.91
C GLY A 96 0.05 -6.98 -15.38
N GLY A 97 -0.80 -6.51 -16.30
CA GLY A 97 -1.85 -7.30 -16.92
C GLY A 97 -3.20 -7.25 -16.18
N PRO A 98 -4.18 -8.08 -16.61
CA PRO A 98 -5.50 -8.12 -15.98
C PRO A 98 -5.43 -8.67 -14.55
N ILE A 99 -6.17 -8.04 -13.65
CA ILE A 99 -6.19 -8.38 -12.23
C ILE A 99 -7.35 -9.34 -11.95
N ASP A 100 -7.04 -10.50 -11.39
CA ASP A 100 -8.02 -11.46 -10.91
C ASP A 100 -8.26 -11.23 -9.42
N VAL A 101 -9.53 -11.23 -9.01
CA VAL A 101 -9.96 -11.01 -7.63
C VAL A 101 -10.87 -12.14 -7.18
N ALA A 102 -10.49 -12.79 -6.09
CA ALA A 102 -11.32 -13.75 -5.38
C ALA A 102 -11.61 -13.27 -3.96
N ALA A 103 -12.81 -13.57 -3.47
CA ALA A 103 -13.14 -13.48 -2.06
C ALA A 103 -13.27 -14.88 -1.47
N ILE A 104 -12.88 -15.01 -0.21
CA ILE A 104 -13.10 -16.21 0.58
C ILE A 104 -13.90 -15.80 1.80
N THR A 105 -15.15 -16.26 1.88
CA THR A 105 -16.02 -16.02 3.03
C THR A 105 -16.34 -17.33 3.72
N LYS A 106 -16.76 -17.28 4.99
CA LYS A 106 -17.16 -18.47 5.73
C LYS A 106 -18.38 -19.17 5.13
N ASP A 107 -19.32 -18.38 4.60
CA ASP A 107 -20.61 -18.87 4.12
C ASP A 107 -20.55 -19.37 2.67
N GLU A 108 -19.72 -18.76 1.82
CA GLU A 108 -19.69 -19.04 0.38
C GLU A 108 -18.42 -19.76 -0.07
N GLY A 109 -17.40 -19.87 0.79
CA GLY A 109 -16.10 -20.41 0.40
C GLY A 109 -15.37 -19.50 -0.58
N LEU A 110 -14.56 -20.07 -1.47
CA LEU A 110 -13.81 -19.32 -2.48
C LEU A 110 -14.71 -18.97 -3.68
N VAL A 111 -14.84 -17.67 -3.94
CA VAL A 111 -15.63 -17.12 -5.05
C VAL A 111 -14.75 -16.17 -5.87
N TRP A 112 -14.67 -16.39 -7.18
CA TRP A 112 -14.03 -15.45 -8.10
C TRP A 112 -15.00 -14.29 -8.38
N ILE A 113 -14.65 -13.08 -7.93
CA ILE A 113 -15.43 -11.86 -8.16
C ILE A 113 -15.09 -11.25 -9.51
N ARG A 114 -13.79 -11.24 -9.86
CA ARG A 114 -13.31 -10.91 -11.20
C ARG A 114 -12.26 -11.92 -11.61
N ARG A 115 -12.40 -12.44 -12.83
CA ARG A 115 -11.44 -13.37 -13.39
C ARG A 115 -11.30 -13.13 -14.87
N LYS A 116 -10.07 -13.03 -15.34
CA LYS A 116 -9.74 -13.01 -16.75
C LYS A 116 -10.09 -14.37 -17.34
N HIS A 117 -11.15 -14.40 -18.13
CA HIS A 117 -11.45 -15.54 -18.97
C HIS A 117 -10.70 -15.41 -20.30
N TYR A 118 -10.27 -16.55 -20.86
CA TYR A 118 -9.67 -16.57 -22.21
C TYR A 118 -10.65 -16.02 -23.26
N PHE A 119 -11.95 -16.25 -23.08
CA PHE A 119 -13.03 -15.61 -23.81
C PHE A 119 -14.28 -15.51 -22.93
N ASP A 120 -15.18 -14.59 -23.26
CA ASP A 120 -16.50 -14.52 -22.64
C ASP A 120 -17.37 -15.69 -23.14
N ALA A 121 -17.83 -16.51 -22.19
CA ALA A 121 -18.69 -17.65 -22.45
C ALA A 121 -20.05 -17.21 -23.03
N ALA A 122 -20.56 -16.03 -22.67
CA ALA A 122 -21.82 -15.50 -23.21
C ALA A 122 -21.69 -15.16 -24.70
N MET A 123 -20.53 -14.67 -25.14
CA MET A 123 -20.24 -14.44 -26.57
C MET A 123 -20.00 -15.75 -27.36
N ASN A 124 -19.73 -16.87 -26.67
CA ASN A 124 -19.34 -18.13 -27.29
C ASN A 124 -20.28 -19.28 -26.91
N MET A 125 -21.60 -19.06 -26.99
CA MET A 125 -22.62 -20.03 -26.57
C MET A 125 -22.45 -21.44 -27.16
N ARG A 126 -21.99 -21.56 -28.41
CA ARG A 126 -21.73 -22.86 -29.07
C ARG A 126 -20.69 -23.70 -28.32
N TYR A 127 -19.68 -23.06 -27.73
CA TYR A 127 -18.67 -23.75 -26.92
C TYR A 127 -19.30 -24.32 -25.64
N VAL A 128 -20.08 -23.50 -24.92
CA VAL A 128 -20.78 -23.90 -23.68
C VAL A 128 -21.74 -25.07 -23.91
N SER A 129 -22.51 -25.04 -25.00
CA SER A 129 -23.46 -26.11 -25.34
C SER A 129 -22.79 -27.45 -25.63
N ARG A 130 -21.57 -27.46 -26.18
CA ARG A 130 -20.79 -28.69 -26.39
C ARG A 130 -20.25 -29.24 -25.08
N LEU A 131 -19.79 -28.37 -24.18
CA LEU A 131 -19.25 -28.78 -22.89
C LEU A 131 -20.31 -29.53 -22.06
N ARG A 132 -21.54 -28.97 -21.99
CA ARG A 132 -22.65 -29.58 -21.24
C ARG A 132 -22.99 -30.99 -21.69
N LYS A 133 -23.00 -31.26 -23.01
CA LYS A 133 -23.30 -32.59 -23.57
C LYS A 133 -22.26 -33.67 -23.23
N SER A 134 -21.06 -33.30 -22.77
CA SER A 134 -20.03 -34.29 -22.42
C SER A 134 -20.10 -34.77 -20.97
N PHE A 135 -20.96 -34.15 -20.16
CA PHE A 135 -21.14 -34.47 -18.74
C PHE A 135 -22.50 -35.14 -18.43
N ASP A 136 -23.31 -35.38 -19.47
CA ASP A 136 -24.51 -36.24 -19.44
C ASP A 136 -24.17 -37.59 -20.09
#